data_AF-A0A0D3IH64-F1
#
_entry.id   AF-A0A0D3IH64-F1
#
_cell.length_a   1.000
_cell.length_b   1.000
_cell.length_c   1.000
_cell.angle_alpha   90.00
_cell.angle_beta   90.00
_cell.angle_gamma   90.00
#
_symmetry.space_group_name_H-M   'P 1'
#
loop_
_entity.id
_entity.type
_entity.pdbx_description
1 polymer ?
#
loop_
_entity_poly.entity_id
_entity_poly.type
_entity_poly.pdbx_seq_one_letter_code
_entity_poly.pdbx_strand_id
1 'polypeptide(L)'
;MKLILAAFVALLPPGTLAGAPAPSPSPPASPPFPPGVAPLPPPPSPPGTFANKPALQTAADLWCSNEAAALAAYGNISDWDVSRITDMSWLFRAGYGSTTGKSTCNPDIGAWDTSAVLDMSGMFSGATSFDKDISSWDTSAVLYMGYMFYNASSFDKDISSWDTSAVLYMDYMFYNASSFDKDISSWDVSKVLSMNAMFRGASAFDKDLSSWDTSAVLYMSGMFSGATSFDKDISSWDVSAVVYMDAMFDGASSLSDCNKALIHASFDAQTSAWPYLWGSLECCFVMPALPPGVCGDGTALDPTGFCEVVLGSATEVLDGKVEVVLGSATEVFDGKVEVVLGSATEVVDGKVEIACSDNRRLEEAQEEGEEAAAASIVDGLLARHPDFVAKLRRANLDEEAIKIMLELGQDFRLPALA
;
A
#
# COMPACT_ATOMS: atom_id res chain seq x y z
N MET A 1 -6.68 -3.79 -34.63
CA MET A 1 -7.11 -4.66 -35.75
C MET A 1 -7.16 -6.09 -35.22
N LYS A 2 -8.39 -6.59 -34.98
CA LYS A 2 -8.81 -8.00 -34.85
C LYS A 2 -7.85 -8.99 -34.19
N LEU A 3 -7.97 -9.18 -32.89
CA LEU A 3 -7.94 -10.47 -32.18
C LEU A 3 -8.40 -10.18 -30.74
N ILE A 4 -9.03 -11.15 -30.07
CA ILE A 4 -9.79 -11.02 -28.80
C ILE A 4 -11.26 -10.60 -29.00
N LEU A 5 -12.01 -11.42 -29.74
CA LEU A 5 -13.43 -11.65 -29.44
C LEU A 5 -13.85 -13.01 -30.03
N ALA A 6 -13.43 -14.10 -29.39
CA ALA A 6 -14.05 -15.42 -29.55
C ALA A 6 -13.45 -16.42 -28.54
N ALA A 7 -14.33 -17.01 -27.73
CA ALA A 7 -14.20 -18.19 -26.86
C ALA A 7 -14.33 -17.86 -25.36
N PHE A 8 -15.24 -18.42 -24.58
CA PHE A 8 -16.29 -19.41 -24.86
C PHE A 8 -17.30 -19.32 -23.69
N VAL A 9 -18.51 -18.83 -23.97
CA VAL A 9 -19.69 -19.10 -23.17
C VAL A 9 -20.13 -20.52 -23.53
N ALA A 10 -20.00 -21.48 -22.62
CA ALA A 10 -20.62 -22.78 -22.76
C ALA A 10 -21.04 -23.27 -21.39
N LEU A 11 -22.35 -23.18 -21.09
CA LEU A 11 -23.07 -24.06 -20.18
C LEU A 11 -24.57 -23.71 -20.22
N LEU A 12 -25.31 -24.12 -21.26
CA LEU A 12 -26.78 -24.32 -21.17
C LEU A 12 -27.26 -25.44 -22.13
N PRO A 13 -28.29 -26.23 -21.75
CA PRO A 13 -28.68 -27.49 -22.39
C PRO A 13 -29.63 -27.32 -23.60
N PRO A 14 -29.84 -28.37 -24.43
CA PRO A 14 -30.50 -28.25 -25.72
C PRO A 14 -32.03 -28.37 -25.60
N GLY A 15 -32.77 -27.43 -26.21
CA GLY A 15 -34.23 -27.53 -26.30
C GLY A 15 -34.88 -26.44 -27.17
N THR A 16 -35.43 -26.89 -28.30
CA THR A 16 -36.45 -26.25 -29.16
C THR A 16 -36.10 -24.94 -29.91
N LEU A 17 -35.70 -25.13 -31.17
CA LEU A 17 -35.69 -24.12 -32.23
C LEU A 17 -37.12 -23.72 -32.62
N ALA A 18 -37.46 -22.44 -32.44
CA ALA A 18 -38.57 -21.80 -33.12
C ALA A 18 -38.10 -20.45 -33.69
N GLY A 19 -38.00 -20.42 -35.03
CA GLY A 19 -37.92 -19.27 -35.94
C GLY A 19 -37.37 -17.93 -35.44
N ALA A 20 -36.07 -17.69 -35.64
CA ALA A 20 -35.55 -16.33 -35.77
C ALA A 20 -35.79 -15.81 -37.20
N PRO A 21 -36.24 -14.55 -37.39
CA PRO A 21 -36.45 -13.98 -38.71
C PRO A 21 -35.12 -13.81 -39.46
N ALA A 22 -35.18 -13.98 -40.78
CA ALA A 22 -34.03 -13.87 -41.67
C ALA A 22 -33.26 -12.54 -41.45
N PRO A 23 -31.91 -12.54 -41.52
CA PRO A 23 -31.13 -11.33 -41.43
C PRO A 23 -31.53 -10.37 -42.55
N SER A 24 -31.83 -9.12 -42.20
CA SER A 24 -32.10 -8.04 -43.14
C SER A 24 -30.97 -7.96 -44.18
N PRO A 25 -31.30 -7.70 -45.47
CA PRO A 25 -30.27 -7.59 -46.50
C PRO A 25 -29.30 -6.46 -46.16
N SER A 26 -28.01 -6.76 -46.23
CA SER A 26 -26.94 -5.79 -46.07
C SER A 26 -27.21 -4.56 -46.96
N PRO A 27 -26.99 -3.32 -46.47
CA PRO A 27 -27.15 -2.14 -47.29
C PRO A 27 -26.25 -2.26 -48.54
N PRO A 28 -26.70 -1.76 -49.70
CA PRO A 28 -25.91 -1.83 -50.93
C PRO A 28 -24.55 -1.17 -50.70
N ALA A 29 -23.49 -1.83 -51.17
CA ALA A 29 -22.13 -1.30 -51.11
C ALA A 29 -22.12 0.13 -51.69
N SER A 30 -21.56 1.08 -50.92
CA SER A 30 -21.35 2.45 -51.38
C SER A 30 -20.66 2.44 -52.74
N PRO A 31 -21.08 3.29 -53.70
CA PRO A 31 -20.48 3.31 -55.02
C PRO A 31 -18.96 3.57 -54.89
N PRO A 32 -18.13 2.93 -55.73
CA PRO A 32 -16.69 3.15 -55.72
C PRO A 32 -16.42 4.64 -55.94
N PHE A 33 -15.58 5.23 -55.08
CA PHE A 33 -15.15 6.61 -55.24
C PHE A 33 -14.56 6.82 -56.64
N PRO A 34 -14.88 7.94 -57.32
CA PRO A 34 -14.29 8.24 -58.61
C PRO A 34 -12.76 8.21 -58.49
N PRO A 35 -12.04 7.60 -59.46
CA PRO A 35 -10.59 7.49 -59.39
C PRO A 35 -9.97 8.89 -59.41
N GLY A 36 -9.33 9.28 -58.32
CA GLY A 36 -8.58 10.54 -58.20
C GLY A 36 -8.93 11.44 -57.01
N VAL A 37 -9.94 11.11 -56.20
CA VAL A 37 -10.21 11.86 -54.95
C VAL A 37 -9.52 11.13 -53.80
N ALA A 38 -8.39 11.68 -53.34
CA ALA A 38 -7.80 11.25 -52.07
C ALA A 38 -8.86 11.37 -50.96
N PRO A 39 -8.93 10.41 -50.02
CA PRO A 39 -9.82 10.55 -48.86
C PRO A 39 -9.56 11.92 -48.23
N LEU A 40 -10.62 12.72 -48.06
CA LEU A 40 -10.50 13.99 -47.36
C LEU A 40 -9.84 13.70 -45.99
N PRO A 41 -8.82 14.47 -45.58
CA PRO A 41 -8.26 14.32 -44.25
C PRO A 41 -9.40 14.42 -43.23
N PRO A 42 -9.39 13.60 -42.18
CA PRO A 42 -10.42 13.68 -41.15
C PRO A 42 -10.52 15.13 -40.67
N PRO A 43 -11.75 15.64 -40.43
CA PRO A 43 -11.91 17.00 -39.93
C PRO A 43 -11.03 17.19 -38.68
N PRO A 44 -10.39 18.36 -38.52
CA PRO A 44 -9.59 18.63 -37.34
C PRO A 44 -10.44 18.39 -36.10
N SER A 45 -9.91 17.63 -35.14
CA SER A 45 -10.58 17.38 -33.87
C SER A 45 -11.01 18.72 -33.24
N PRO A 46 -12.17 18.79 -32.58
CA PRO A 46 -12.55 19.97 -31.82
C PRO A 46 -11.40 20.39 -30.88
N PRO A 47 -11.14 21.70 -30.71
CA PRO A 47 -10.22 22.17 -29.69
C PRO A 47 -10.55 21.56 -28.33
N GLY A 48 -9.54 21.07 -27.61
CA GLY A 48 -9.72 20.43 -26.31
C GLY A 48 -10.06 18.93 -26.36
N THR A 49 -10.14 18.29 -27.52
CA THR A 49 -10.30 16.83 -27.62
C THR A 49 -8.96 16.12 -27.87
N PHE A 50 -8.60 15.18 -27.00
CA PHE A 50 -7.31 14.49 -27.06
C PHE A 50 -7.46 13.00 -27.36
N ALA A 51 -6.87 12.54 -28.46
CA ALA A 51 -6.89 11.14 -28.86
C ALA A 51 -5.70 10.32 -28.34
N ASN A 52 -4.67 10.98 -27.81
CA ASN A 52 -3.45 10.36 -27.29
C ASN A 52 -2.75 11.27 -26.27
N LYS A 53 -1.93 10.64 -25.43
CA LYS A 53 -1.18 11.30 -24.36
C LYS A 53 -0.24 12.42 -24.85
N PRO A 54 0.55 12.29 -25.93
CA PRO A 54 1.43 13.38 -26.37
C PRO A 54 0.70 14.69 -26.71
N ALA A 55 -0.48 14.60 -27.32
CA ALA A 55 -1.31 15.77 -27.60
C ALA A 55 -1.80 16.43 -26.30
N LEU A 56 -2.30 15.62 -25.35
CA LEU A 56 -2.72 16.11 -24.03
C LEU A 56 -1.55 16.72 -23.26
N GLN A 57 -0.37 16.10 -23.32
CA GLN A 57 0.85 16.57 -22.66
C GLN A 57 1.24 17.96 -23.16
N THR A 58 1.19 18.18 -24.48
CA THR A 58 1.51 19.48 -25.08
C THR A 58 0.53 20.56 -24.60
N ALA A 59 -0.76 20.23 -24.50
CA ALA A 59 -1.77 21.16 -24.00
C ALA A 59 -1.59 21.46 -22.50
N ALA A 60 -1.35 20.44 -21.68
CA ALA A 60 -1.09 20.57 -20.25
C ALA A 60 0.18 21.41 -19.95
N ASP A 61 1.26 21.18 -20.71
CA ASP A 61 2.49 21.97 -20.62
C ASP A 61 2.23 23.45 -20.96
N LEU A 62 1.42 23.71 -22.00
CA LEU A 62 1.05 25.07 -22.37
C LEU A 62 0.16 25.71 -21.31
N TRP A 63 -0.80 24.97 -20.74
CA TRP A 63 -1.68 25.48 -19.69
C TRP A 63 -0.87 25.97 -18.49
N CYS A 64 0.10 25.18 -18.03
CA CYS A 64 0.90 25.52 -16.86
C CYS A 64 1.97 26.60 -17.11
N SER A 65 2.40 26.80 -18.36
CA SER A 65 3.39 27.82 -18.72
C SER A 65 2.77 29.14 -19.22
N ASN A 66 1.63 29.06 -19.89
CA ASN A 66 0.88 30.18 -20.45
C ASN A 66 -0.61 29.82 -20.64
N GLU A 67 -1.37 29.96 -19.57
CA GLU A 67 -2.81 29.68 -19.53
C GLU A 67 -3.60 30.43 -20.62
N ALA A 68 -3.27 31.70 -20.90
CA ALA A 68 -3.95 32.48 -21.94
C ALA A 68 -3.77 31.90 -23.34
N ALA A 69 -2.57 31.39 -23.65
CA ALA A 69 -2.30 30.72 -24.92
C ALA A 69 -3.00 29.35 -24.98
N ALA A 70 -3.03 28.61 -23.87
CA ALA A 70 -3.74 27.34 -23.80
C ALA A 70 -5.25 27.52 -23.97
N LEU A 71 -5.85 28.51 -23.31
CA LEU A 71 -7.27 28.86 -23.44
C LEU A 71 -7.62 29.21 -24.89
N ALA A 72 -6.75 29.94 -25.59
CA ALA A 72 -6.94 30.28 -27.00
C ALA A 72 -6.80 29.07 -27.94
N ALA A 73 -5.92 28.11 -27.63
CA ALA A 73 -5.61 26.97 -28.49
C ALA A 73 -6.53 25.75 -28.24
N TYR A 74 -6.90 25.49 -26.99
CA TYR A 74 -7.57 24.27 -26.55
C TYR A 74 -8.86 24.52 -25.76
N GLY A 75 -9.20 25.78 -25.44
CA GLY A 75 -10.33 26.08 -24.55
C GLY A 75 -9.97 25.87 -23.08
N ASN A 76 -10.97 25.97 -22.21
CA ASN A 76 -10.78 25.80 -20.76
C ASN A 76 -10.40 24.35 -20.45
N ILE A 77 -9.41 24.16 -19.58
CA ILE A 77 -8.93 22.83 -19.18
C ILE A 77 -10.02 21.96 -18.55
N SER A 78 -11.01 22.55 -17.89
CA SER A 78 -12.15 21.83 -17.31
C SER A 78 -12.99 21.11 -18.37
N ASP A 79 -12.97 21.60 -19.60
CA ASP A 79 -13.84 21.15 -20.70
C ASP A 79 -13.11 20.20 -21.67
N TRP A 80 -11.85 19.85 -21.37
CA TRP A 80 -11.06 18.98 -22.23
C TRP A 80 -11.61 17.56 -22.25
N ASP A 81 -11.86 17.04 -23.44
CA ASP A 81 -12.26 15.64 -23.65
C ASP A 81 -11.02 14.74 -23.63
N VAL A 82 -10.86 14.07 -22.50
CA VAL A 82 -9.80 13.08 -22.21
C VAL A 82 -10.34 11.65 -22.12
N SER A 83 -11.60 11.41 -22.51
CA SER A 83 -12.29 10.11 -22.39
C SER A 83 -11.61 8.94 -23.12
N ARG A 84 -10.67 9.25 -24.03
CA ARG A 84 -9.89 8.26 -24.79
C ARG A 84 -8.48 8.03 -24.26
N ILE A 85 -8.09 8.76 -23.22
CA ILE A 85 -6.75 8.71 -22.65
C ILE A 85 -6.69 7.57 -21.64
N THR A 86 -5.82 6.60 -21.91
CA THR A 86 -5.61 5.45 -21.02
C THR A 86 -4.38 5.59 -20.13
N ASP A 87 -3.53 6.59 -20.41
CA ASP A 87 -2.27 6.84 -19.71
C ASP A 87 -2.16 8.34 -19.42
N MET A 88 -2.25 8.70 -18.14
CA MET A 88 -2.04 10.05 -17.62
C MET A 88 -0.74 10.16 -16.81
N SER A 89 0.12 9.14 -16.86
CA SER A 89 1.34 9.13 -16.05
C SER A 89 2.21 10.34 -16.37
N TRP A 90 2.70 10.99 -15.32
CA TRP A 90 3.58 12.16 -15.37
C TRP A 90 3.01 13.42 -16.05
N LEU A 91 1.69 13.49 -16.30
CA LEU A 91 1.09 14.57 -17.09
C LEU A 91 1.40 15.97 -16.53
N PHE A 92 1.27 16.16 -15.22
CA PHE A 92 1.57 17.40 -14.49
C PHE A 92 2.85 17.27 -13.64
N ARG A 93 3.75 16.33 -13.97
CA ARG A 93 5.03 16.19 -13.28
C ARG A 93 5.88 17.45 -13.39
N ALA A 94 6.31 18.00 -12.26
CA ALA A 94 7.36 19.01 -12.20
C ALA A 94 8.72 18.33 -11.91
N GLY A 95 9.64 18.41 -12.87
CA GLY A 95 11.05 18.06 -12.63
C GLY A 95 11.81 19.18 -11.92
N TYR A 96 12.92 18.86 -11.27
CA TYR A 96 13.87 19.86 -10.79
C TYR A 96 14.38 20.70 -11.97
N GLY A 97 14.17 22.02 -11.92
CA GLY A 97 14.49 22.93 -13.02
C GLY A 97 13.47 22.98 -14.16
N SER A 98 12.26 22.43 -13.97
CA SER A 98 11.21 22.47 -14.98
C SER A 98 10.78 23.90 -15.32
N THR A 99 10.86 24.28 -16.59
CA THR A 99 10.42 25.58 -17.11
C THR A 99 8.94 25.63 -17.46
N THR A 100 8.21 24.51 -17.31
CA THR A 100 6.79 24.39 -17.71
C THR A 100 5.80 24.98 -16.71
N GLY A 101 6.24 25.48 -15.55
CA GLY A 101 5.35 26.05 -14.53
C GLY A 101 4.54 25.02 -13.73
N LYS A 102 4.72 23.72 -13.98
CA LYS A 102 3.95 22.64 -13.35
C LYS A 102 4.05 22.57 -11.82
N SER A 103 5.15 23.01 -11.21
CA SER A 103 5.29 23.02 -9.75
C SER A 103 4.27 23.95 -9.07
N THR A 104 3.92 25.05 -9.74
CA THR A 104 2.96 26.07 -9.26
C THR A 104 1.59 25.98 -9.94
N CYS A 105 1.44 25.06 -10.90
CA CYS A 105 0.21 24.88 -11.65
C CYS A 105 -0.84 24.19 -10.78
N ASN A 106 -2.07 24.71 -10.79
CA ASN A 106 -3.17 24.15 -10.01
C ASN A 106 -4.47 24.10 -10.86
N PRO A 107 -4.49 23.30 -11.94
CA PRO A 107 -5.57 23.30 -12.92
C PRO A 107 -6.85 22.66 -12.38
N ASP A 108 -8.00 23.20 -12.78
CA ASP A 108 -9.31 22.64 -12.43
C ASP A 108 -9.69 21.52 -13.41
N ILE A 109 -9.48 20.29 -12.97
CA ILE A 109 -9.60 19.06 -13.79
C ILE A 109 -10.53 18.02 -13.16
N GLY A 110 -11.30 18.41 -12.14
CA GLY A 110 -12.24 17.50 -11.48
C GLY A 110 -13.32 16.94 -12.42
N ALA A 111 -13.66 17.69 -13.48
CA ALA A 111 -14.67 17.31 -14.46
C ALA A 111 -14.19 16.35 -15.56
N TRP A 112 -12.91 15.94 -15.55
CA TRP A 112 -12.37 15.02 -16.55
C TRP A 112 -12.98 13.63 -16.44
N ASP A 113 -13.30 13.02 -17.58
CA ASP A 113 -13.68 11.60 -17.67
C ASP A 113 -12.42 10.73 -17.65
N THR A 114 -12.13 10.13 -16.49
CA THR A 114 -10.97 9.27 -16.26
C THR A 114 -11.29 7.78 -16.36
N SER A 115 -12.50 7.39 -16.75
CA SER A 115 -12.97 6.00 -16.73
C SER A 115 -12.15 5.03 -17.62
N ALA A 116 -11.44 5.57 -18.61
CA ALA A 116 -10.55 4.80 -19.48
C ALA A 116 -9.10 4.71 -19.00
N VAL A 117 -8.72 5.46 -17.95
CA VAL A 117 -7.33 5.59 -17.48
C VAL A 117 -6.90 4.34 -16.74
N LEU A 118 -5.77 3.76 -17.17
CA LEU A 118 -5.14 2.58 -16.58
C LEU A 118 -3.90 2.96 -15.76
N ASP A 119 -3.22 4.06 -16.11
CA ASP A 119 -1.97 4.50 -15.47
C ASP A 119 -2.05 5.99 -15.09
N MET A 120 -1.99 6.26 -13.78
CA MET A 120 -1.95 7.61 -13.19
C MET A 120 -0.60 7.91 -12.53
N SER A 121 0.41 7.07 -12.77
CA SER A 121 1.68 7.12 -12.04
C SER A 121 2.36 8.48 -12.17
N GLY A 122 2.74 9.10 -11.06
CA GLY A 122 3.49 10.34 -11.08
C GLY A 122 2.76 11.54 -11.69
N MET A 123 1.44 11.48 -11.90
CA MET A 123 0.67 12.53 -12.58
C MET A 123 0.93 13.91 -11.99
N PHE A 124 1.01 14.05 -10.66
CA PHE A 124 1.28 15.30 -9.94
C PHE A 124 2.63 15.31 -9.22
N SER A 125 3.56 14.43 -9.62
CA SER A 125 4.89 14.37 -8.99
C SER A 125 5.60 15.73 -9.09
N GLY A 126 5.88 16.37 -7.95
CA GLY A 126 6.54 17.67 -7.83
C GLY A 126 5.61 18.87 -8.03
N ALA A 127 4.31 18.65 -8.25
CA ALA A 127 3.31 19.72 -8.38
C ALA A 127 3.00 20.31 -6.99
N THR A 128 3.96 21.04 -6.42
CA THR A 128 3.94 21.52 -5.03
C THR A 128 2.72 22.37 -4.67
N SER A 129 2.07 23.03 -5.64
CA SER A 129 0.87 23.85 -5.43
C SER A 129 -0.44 23.18 -5.85
N PHE A 130 -0.40 21.94 -6.35
CA PHE A 130 -1.62 21.23 -6.75
C PHE A 130 -2.44 20.84 -5.53
N ASP A 131 -3.71 21.28 -5.51
CA ASP A 131 -4.65 21.06 -4.41
C ASP A 131 -6.08 21.28 -4.93
N LYS A 132 -6.41 20.66 -6.07
CA LYS A 132 -7.73 20.78 -6.72
C LYS A 132 -8.55 19.52 -6.48
N ASP A 133 -9.86 19.72 -6.39
CA ASP A 133 -10.80 18.63 -6.17
C ASP A 133 -10.82 17.69 -7.38
N ILE A 134 -10.58 16.42 -7.09
CA ILE A 134 -10.53 15.29 -8.03
C ILE A 134 -11.30 14.08 -7.47
N SER A 135 -12.18 14.33 -6.48
CA SER A 135 -13.01 13.30 -5.84
C SER A 135 -13.99 12.63 -6.79
N SER A 136 -14.34 13.29 -7.90
CA SER A 136 -15.27 12.80 -8.92
C SER A 136 -14.65 11.90 -9.99
N TRP A 137 -13.35 11.68 -9.96
CA TRP A 137 -12.68 10.81 -10.93
C TRP A 137 -13.10 9.35 -10.77
N ASP A 138 -13.31 8.69 -11.90
CA ASP A 138 -13.47 7.23 -11.97
C ASP A 138 -12.08 6.59 -12.03
N THR A 139 -11.70 5.89 -10.96
CA THR A 139 -10.41 5.19 -10.84
C THR A 139 -10.55 3.67 -10.95
N SER A 140 -11.74 3.14 -11.23
CA SER A 140 -12.04 1.70 -11.18
C SER A 140 -11.23 0.85 -12.17
N ALA A 141 -10.68 1.46 -13.23
CA ALA A 141 -9.83 0.82 -14.21
C ALA A 141 -8.32 0.99 -13.94
N VAL A 142 -7.93 1.82 -12.97
CA VAL A 142 -6.53 2.20 -12.74
C VAL A 142 -5.75 1.05 -12.10
N LEU A 143 -4.61 0.73 -12.69
CA LEU A 143 -3.69 -0.33 -12.22
C LEU A 143 -2.46 0.25 -11.52
N TYR A 144 -2.03 1.46 -11.91
CA TYR A 144 -0.79 2.08 -11.43
C TYR A 144 -1.04 3.47 -10.87
N MET A 145 -0.76 3.65 -9.56
CA MET A 145 -0.88 4.93 -8.84
C MET A 145 0.44 5.37 -8.17
N GLY A 146 1.54 4.66 -8.45
CA GLY A 146 2.84 4.98 -7.86
C GLY A 146 3.27 6.42 -8.18
N TYR A 147 3.91 7.08 -7.23
CA TYR A 147 4.39 8.47 -7.33
C TYR A 147 3.32 9.54 -7.57
N MET A 148 2.01 9.22 -7.59
CA MET A 148 0.96 10.13 -8.07
C MET A 148 1.04 11.55 -7.46
N PHE A 149 1.31 11.65 -6.16
CA PHE A 149 1.47 12.90 -5.39
C PHE A 149 2.88 13.05 -4.79
N TYR A 150 3.89 12.43 -5.39
CA TYR A 150 5.29 12.52 -4.95
C TYR A 150 5.76 13.98 -4.86
N ASN A 151 6.11 14.50 -3.68
CA ASN A 151 6.43 15.90 -3.40
C ASN A 151 5.33 16.91 -3.78
N ALA A 152 4.06 16.50 -3.86
CA ALA A 152 2.92 17.42 -3.99
C ALA A 152 2.57 17.99 -2.60
N SER A 153 3.46 18.82 -2.06
CA SER A 153 3.45 19.21 -0.63
C SER A 153 2.16 19.87 -0.14
N SER A 154 1.41 20.54 -1.02
CA SER A 154 0.14 21.22 -0.67
C SER A 154 -1.12 20.36 -0.84
N PHE A 155 -1.01 19.17 -1.43
CA PHE A 155 -2.18 18.36 -1.76
C PHE A 155 -2.85 17.82 -0.50
N ASP A 156 -4.11 18.19 -0.27
CA ASP A 156 -4.91 17.75 0.87
C ASP A 156 -6.41 17.66 0.51
N LYS A 157 -6.71 17.05 -0.65
CA LYS A 157 -8.09 16.88 -1.13
C LYS A 157 -8.62 15.48 -0.84
N ASP A 158 -9.92 15.43 -0.59
CA ASP A 158 -10.62 14.18 -0.35
C ASP A 158 -10.59 13.29 -1.61
N ILE A 159 -10.12 12.08 -1.42
CA ILE A 159 -10.01 11.01 -2.42
C ILE A 159 -10.53 9.68 -1.85
N SER A 160 -11.32 9.75 -0.77
CA SER A 160 -11.94 8.58 -0.13
C SER A 160 -12.91 7.83 -1.03
N SER A 161 -13.44 8.50 -2.07
CA SER A 161 -14.37 7.97 -3.07
C SER A 161 -13.72 7.16 -4.18
N TRP A 162 -12.39 7.17 -4.30
CA TRP A 162 -11.69 6.44 -5.35
C TRP A 162 -11.84 4.92 -5.18
N ASP A 163 -12.15 4.24 -6.28
CA ASP A 163 -12.10 2.79 -6.36
C ASP A 163 -10.66 2.34 -6.64
N THR A 164 -10.04 1.70 -5.65
CA THR A 164 -8.66 1.19 -5.74
C THR A 164 -8.61 -0.33 -5.92
N SER A 165 -9.74 -1.00 -6.11
CA SER A 165 -9.85 -2.47 -6.13
C SER A 165 -9.11 -3.16 -7.30
N ALA A 166 -8.69 -2.39 -8.30
CA ALA A 166 -7.87 -2.85 -9.43
C ALA A 166 -6.37 -2.49 -9.31
N VAL A 167 -6.00 -1.63 -8.36
CA VAL A 167 -4.65 -1.07 -8.24
C VAL A 167 -3.66 -2.13 -7.77
N LEU A 168 -2.49 -2.18 -8.43
CA LEU A 168 -1.42 -3.12 -8.11
C LEU A 168 -0.22 -2.45 -7.44
N TYR A 169 0.03 -1.16 -7.74
CA TYR A 169 1.23 -0.44 -7.28
C TYR A 169 0.89 0.96 -6.76
N MET A 170 1.27 1.24 -5.52
CA MET A 170 1.10 2.51 -4.82
C MET A 170 2.43 3.09 -4.28
N ASP A 171 3.56 2.61 -4.80
CA ASP A 171 4.90 3.06 -4.37
C ASP A 171 5.02 4.58 -4.39
N TYR A 172 5.54 5.18 -3.32
CA TYR A 172 5.82 6.61 -3.21
C TYR A 172 4.62 7.54 -3.47
N MET A 173 3.37 7.05 -3.41
CA MET A 173 2.19 7.82 -3.83
C MET A 173 2.06 9.17 -3.11
N PHE A 174 2.30 9.22 -1.80
CA PHE A 174 2.25 10.43 -0.95
C PHE A 174 3.62 10.80 -0.37
N TYR A 175 4.71 10.34 -0.99
CA TYR A 175 6.05 10.66 -0.51
C TYR A 175 6.25 12.19 -0.46
N ASN A 176 6.60 12.75 0.70
CA ASN A 176 6.72 14.19 0.95
C ASN A 176 5.46 15.01 0.58
N ALA A 177 4.28 14.40 0.53
CA ALA A 177 3.01 15.13 0.48
C ALA A 177 2.68 15.64 1.90
N SER A 178 3.47 16.60 2.39
CA SER A 178 3.53 16.99 3.80
C SER A 178 2.21 17.44 4.41
N SER A 179 1.28 17.96 3.61
CA SER A 179 -0.04 18.42 4.04
C SER A 179 -1.14 17.36 3.95
N PHE A 180 -0.90 16.21 3.32
CA PHE A 180 -1.94 15.21 3.11
C PHE A 180 -2.36 14.55 4.42
N ASP A 181 -3.61 14.72 4.81
CA ASP A 181 -4.20 14.10 6.02
C ASP A 181 -5.68 13.73 5.79
N LYS A 182 -5.98 13.12 4.64
CA LYS A 182 -7.33 12.69 4.28
C LYS A 182 -7.55 11.22 4.56
N ASP A 183 -8.77 10.91 4.98
CA ASP A 183 -9.19 9.54 5.29
C ASP A 183 -9.27 8.71 3.99
N ILE A 184 -8.55 7.60 3.98
CA ILE A 184 -8.46 6.62 2.90
C ILE A 184 -8.67 5.19 3.43
N SER A 185 -9.26 5.07 4.62
CA SER A 185 -9.59 3.78 5.25
C SER A 185 -10.57 2.93 4.41
N SER A 186 -11.31 3.56 3.50
CA SER A 186 -12.25 2.93 2.57
C SER A 186 -11.61 2.27 1.34
N TRP A 187 -10.33 2.52 1.08
CA TRP A 187 -9.65 1.96 -0.09
C TRP A 187 -9.52 0.43 0.01
N ASP A 188 -9.84 -0.24 -1.10
CA ASP A 188 -9.55 -1.67 -1.28
C ASP A 188 -8.10 -1.82 -1.76
N VAL A 189 -7.24 -2.33 -0.88
CA VAL A 189 -5.82 -2.57 -1.16
C VAL A 189 -5.48 -4.07 -1.27
N SER A 190 -6.49 -4.94 -1.33
CA SER A 190 -6.33 -6.41 -1.31
C SER A 190 -5.53 -6.98 -2.50
N LYS A 191 -5.35 -6.21 -3.57
CA LYS A 191 -4.54 -6.58 -4.74
C LYS A 191 -3.22 -5.83 -4.86
N VAL A 192 -2.95 -4.88 -3.96
CA VAL A 192 -1.74 -4.07 -4.02
C VAL A 192 -0.54 -4.94 -3.65
N LEU A 193 0.47 -4.96 -4.53
CA LEU A 193 1.69 -5.73 -4.35
C LEU A 193 2.79 -4.91 -3.68
N SER A 194 2.76 -3.58 -3.83
CA SER A 194 3.84 -2.69 -3.40
C SER A 194 3.33 -1.34 -2.89
N MET A 195 3.79 -0.97 -1.69
CA MET A 195 3.51 0.28 -0.99
C MET A 195 4.79 0.94 -0.46
N ASN A 196 5.95 0.69 -1.11
CA ASN A 196 7.22 1.25 -0.66
C ASN A 196 7.13 2.76 -0.51
N ALA A 197 7.54 3.26 0.65
CA ALA A 197 7.62 4.67 0.97
C ALA A 197 6.34 5.49 0.64
N MET A 198 5.16 4.85 0.67
CA MET A 198 3.89 5.46 0.26
C MET A 198 3.60 6.75 1.04
N PHE A 199 3.83 6.78 2.36
CA PHE A 199 3.64 7.94 3.24
C PHE A 199 4.96 8.52 3.75
N ARG A 200 6.09 8.19 3.13
CA ARG A 200 7.39 8.68 3.60
C ARG A 200 7.45 10.19 3.55
N GLY A 201 7.65 10.86 4.67
CA GLY A 201 7.66 12.32 4.78
C GLY A 201 6.28 12.98 4.62
N ALA A 202 5.18 12.22 4.61
CA ALA A 202 3.83 12.76 4.72
C ALA A 202 3.58 13.18 6.18
N SER A 203 4.21 14.29 6.58
CA SER A 203 4.38 14.67 7.99
C SER A 203 3.06 14.87 8.76
N ALA A 204 1.99 15.28 8.07
CA ALA A 204 0.68 15.52 8.68
C ALA A 204 -0.22 14.27 8.74
N PHE A 205 0.14 13.19 8.04
CA PHE A 205 -0.74 12.02 7.88
C PHE A 205 -0.90 11.26 9.20
N ASP A 206 -2.13 11.20 9.70
CA ASP A 206 -2.50 10.47 10.93
C ASP A 206 -3.92 9.89 10.82
N LYS A 207 -4.10 8.98 9.87
CA LYS A 207 -5.40 8.35 9.59
C LYS A 207 -5.35 6.85 9.86
N ASP A 208 -6.46 6.34 10.38
CA ASP A 208 -6.61 4.93 10.73
C ASP A 208 -6.68 4.09 9.45
N LEU A 209 -5.79 3.11 9.33
CA LEU A 209 -5.69 2.19 8.20
C LEU A 209 -5.88 0.73 8.63
N SER A 210 -6.38 0.49 9.85
CA SER A 210 -6.56 -0.85 10.41
C SER A 210 -7.49 -1.76 9.61
N SER A 211 -8.34 -1.20 8.74
CA SER A 211 -9.26 -1.91 7.85
C SER A 211 -8.63 -2.46 6.57
N TRP A 212 -7.41 -2.07 6.23
CA TRP A 212 -6.77 -2.48 4.99
C TRP A 212 -6.39 -3.97 4.99
N ASP A 213 -6.73 -4.67 3.90
CA ASP A 213 -6.26 -6.03 3.63
C ASP A 213 -4.91 -5.98 2.92
N THR A 214 -3.83 -6.17 3.68
CA THR A 214 -2.44 -6.14 3.17
C THR A 214 -1.89 -7.51 2.79
N SER A 215 -2.72 -8.56 2.75
CA SER A 215 -2.26 -9.95 2.56
C SER A 215 -1.53 -10.22 1.23
N ALA A 216 -1.72 -9.35 0.23
CA ALA A 216 -1.02 -9.42 -1.06
C ALA A 216 0.28 -8.59 -1.13
N VAL A 217 0.54 -7.71 -0.14
CA VAL A 217 1.66 -6.76 -0.17
C VAL A 217 2.98 -7.50 0.04
N LEU A 218 3.93 -7.28 -0.87
CA LEU A 218 5.27 -7.85 -0.82
C LEU A 218 6.31 -6.83 -0.33
N TYR A 219 6.09 -5.54 -0.59
CA TYR A 219 7.07 -4.48 -0.36
C TYR A 219 6.44 -3.26 0.33
N MET A 220 6.96 -2.90 1.50
CA MET A 220 6.50 -1.75 2.30
C MET A 220 7.67 -1.02 3.00
N SER A 221 8.88 -1.13 2.44
CA SER A 221 10.07 -0.47 2.97
C SER A 221 9.84 1.04 3.07
N GLY A 222 10.16 1.62 4.22
CA GLY A 222 10.02 3.04 4.48
C GLY A 222 8.59 3.60 4.42
N MET A 223 7.54 2.77 4.46
CA MET A 223 6.15 3.20 4.23
C MET A 223 5.72 4.43 5.04
N PHE A 224 6.10 4.53 6.31
CA PHE A 224 5.83 5.65 7.22
C PHE A 224 7.09 6.40 7.67
N SER A 225 8.21 6.23 6.97
CA SER A 225 9.47 6.89 7.35
C SER A 225 9.28 8.41 7.34
N GLY A 226 9.59 9.10 8.44
CA GLY A 226 9.39 10.54 8.55
C GLY A 226 7.93 11.01 8.52
N ALA A 227 6.94 10.11 8.61
CA ALA A 227 5.53 10.47 8.84
C ALA A 227 5.36 10.90 10.31
N THR A 228 5.81 12.11 10.63
CA THR A 228 6.04 12.54 12.01
C THR A 228 4.79 12.57 12.88
N SER A 229 3.60 12.70 12.31
CA SER A 229 2.32 12.70 13.05
C SER A 229 1.66 11.33 13.18
N PHE A 230 2.14 10.30 12.48
CA PHE A 230 1.47 9.00 12.43
C PHE A 230 1.53 8.29 13.79
N ASP A 231 0.37 8.06 14.40
CA ASP A 231 0.19 7.31 15.65
C ASP A 231 -1.10 6.49 15.59
N LYS A 232 -1.14 5.52 14.67
CA LYS A 232 -2.30 4.63 14.49
C LYS A 232 -1.89 3.17 14.65
N ASP A 233 -2.80 2.41 15.24
CA ASP A 233 -2.66 0.96 15.37
C ASP A 233 -2.95 0.30 14.02
N ILE A 234 -1.95 -0.38 13.50
CA ILE A 234 -2.04 -1.18 12.26
C ILE A 234 -1.68 -2.66 12.53
N SER A 235 -1.73 -3.09 13.79
CA SER A 235 -1.41 -4.47 14.19
C SER A 235 -2.35 -5.51 13.55
N SER A 236 -3.49 -5.10 13.00
CA SER A 236 -4.43 -5.94 12.27
C SER A 236 -3.97 -6.36 10.87
N TRP A 237 -2.94 -5.73 10.31
CA TRP A 237 -2.45 -6.03 8.96
C TRP A 237 -1.89 -7.46 8.85
N ASP A 238 -2.17 -8.11 7.72
CA ASP A 238 -1.52 -9.35 7.32
C ASP A 238 -0.20 -8.99 6.62
N VAL A 239 0.92 -9.28 7.28
CA VAL A 239 2.28 -9.05 6.76
C VAL A 239 3.01 -10.34 6.43
N SER A 240 2.31 -11.47 6.38
CA SER A 240 2.90 -12.80 6.17
C SER A 240 3.50 -12.98 4.77
N ALA A 241 3.08 -12.18 3.79
CA ALA A 241 3.62 -12.17 2.43
C ALA A 241 4.80 -11.20 2.25
N VAL A 242 5.04 -10.31 3.21
CA VAL A 242 6.00 -9.21 3.07
C VAL A 242 7.44 -9.72 3.06
N VAL A 243 8.19 -9.25 2.08
CA VAL A 243 9.60 -9.58 1.86
C VAL A 243 10.52 -8.45 2.34
N TYR A 244 10.14 -7.19 2.09
CA TYR A 244 10.92 -6.02 2.49
C TYR A 244 10.05 -4.99 3.23
N MET A 245 10.46 -4.65 4.46
CA MET A 245 9.82 -3.66 5.34
C MET A 245 10.85 -2.88 6.18
N ASP A 246 12.08 -2.77 5.68
CA ASP A 246 13.13 -2.00 6.32
C ASP A 246 12.74 -0.52 6.45
N ALA A 247 13.20 0.12 7.54
CA ALA A 247 12.97 1.53 7.83
C ALA A 247 11.50 2.00 7.80
N MET A 248 10.51 1.09 7.90
CA MET A 248 9.08 1.39 7.80
C MET A 248 8.64 2.58 8.66
N PHE A 249 9.15 2.69 9.89
CA PHE A 249 8.86 3.74 10.86
C PHE A 249 10.07 4.63 11.21
N ASP A 250 11.14 4.62 10.40
CA ASP A 250 12.31 5.45 10.67
C ASP A 250 11.94 6.95 10.64
N GLY A 251 12.14 7.65 11.75
CA GLY A 251 11.74 9.06 11.90
C GLY A 251 10.23 9.31 12.11
N ALA A 252 9.40 8.27 12.31
CA ALA A 252 7.99 8.41 12.71
C ALA A 252 7.89 8.77 14.20
N SER A 253 8.22 10.02 14.56
CA SER A 253 8.49 10.42 15.94
C SER A 253 7.28 10.41 16.88
N SER A 254 6.04 10.50 16.36
CA SER A 254 4.83 10.48 17.21
C SER A 254 4.28 9.08 17.45
N LEU A 255 4.82 8.04 16.80
CA LEU A 255 4.34 6.67 17.01
C LEU A 255 4.55 6.29 18.48
N SER A 256 3.45 6.12 19.20
CA SER A 256 3.43 5.83 20.62
C SER A 256 3.98 4.45 20.92
N ASP A 257 4.53 4.26 22.12
CA ASP A 257 5.06 2.97 22.54
C ASP A 257 3.97 1.89 22.62
N CYS A 258 2.72 2.30 22.84
CA CYS A 258 1.58 1.38 22.79
C CYS A 258 1.33 0.86 21.38
N ASN A 259 1.24 1.74 20.38
CA ASN A 259 1.11 1.31 18.99
C ASN A 259 2.33 0.49 18.52
N LYS A 260 3.55 0.88 18.91
CA LYS A 260 4.75 0.07 18.64
C LYS A 260 4.65 -1.34 19.23
N ALA A 261 4.22 -1.48 20.48
CA ALA A 261 4.08 -2.77 21.14
C ALA A 261 3.05 -3.67 20.43
N LEU A 262 1.88 -3.12 20.07
CA LEU A 262 0.82 -3.83 19.34
C LEU A 262 1.30 -4.29 17.97
N ILE A 263 1.91 -3.38 17.21
CA ILE A 263 2.44 -3.67 15.87
C ILE A 263 3.52 -4.74 15.96
N HIS A 264 4.47 -4.61 16.89
CA HIS A 264 5.54 -5.58 17.08
C HIS A 264 5.01 -6.98 17.42
N ALA A 265 4.10 -7.09 18.39
CA ALA A 265 3.54 -8.37 18.80
C ALA A 265 2.84 -9.10 17.63
N SER A 266 2.22 -8.36 16.72
CA SER A 266 1.58 -8.92 15.53
C SER A 266 2.59 -9.25 14.42
N PHE A 267 3.41 -8.28 14.00
CA PHE A 267 4.21 -8.40 12.78
C PHE A 267 5.38 -9.37 12.95
N ASP A 268 6.03 -9.37 14.12
CA ASP A 268 7.13 -10.28 14.46
C ASP A 268 6.69 -11.76 14.40
N ALA A 269 5.43 -12.03 14.76
CA ALA A 269 4.86 -13.37 14.71
C ALA A 269 4.52 -13.85 13.29
N GLN A 270 4.33 -12.92 12.34
CA GLN A 270 3.86 -13.23 10.98
C GLN A 270 5.01 -13.36 9.96
N THR A 271 6.11 -12.62 10.13
CA THR A 271 7.19 -12.57 9.14
C THR A 271 8.56 -12.32 9.75
N SER A 272 9.59 -12.96 9.18
CA SER A 272 10.99 -12.69 9.52
C SER A 272 11.54 -11.39 8.91
N ALA A 273 10.74 -10.69 8.10
CA ALA A 273 11.13 -9.42 7.51
C ALA A 273 11.07 -8.25 8.52
N TRP A 274 10.42 -8.45 9.69
CA TRP A 274 10.27 -7.43 10.73
C TRP A 274 11.61 -7.01 11.35
N PRO A 275 12.05 -5.74 11.22
CA PRO A 275 13.39 -5.33 11.59
C PRO A 275 13.49 -4.68 12.98
N TYR A 276 12.38 -4.45 13.68
CA TYR A 276 12.35 -3.67 14.92
C TYR A 276 12.36 -4.54 16.18
N LEU A 277 13.25 -4.22 17.12
CA LEU A 277 13.33 -4.86 18.43
C LEU A 277 12.51 -4.07 19.47
N TRP A 278 11.18 -4.16 19.37
CA TRP A 278 10.23 -3.44 20.22
C TRP A 278 9.61 -4.30 21.32
N GLY A 279 10.12 -5.52 21.53
CA GLY A 279 9.56 -6.51 22.46
C GLY A 279 9.55 -6.12 23.93
N SER A 280 10.30 -5.08 24.31
CA SER A 280 10.30 -4.53 25.68
C SER A 280 9.34 -3.33 25.86
N LEU A 281 8.64 -2.91 24.80
CA LEU A 281 7.68 -1.82 24.90
C LEU A 281 6.36 -2.36 25.44
N GLU A 282 5.78 -1.67 26.41
CA GLU A 282 4.48 -2.02 26.98
C GLU A 282 3.45 -0.94 26.65
N CYS A 283 2.26 -1.36 26.21
CA CYS A 283 1.08 -0.49 26.24
C CYS A 283 0.74 -0.23 27.71
N CYS A 284 1.12 0.94 28.23
CA CYS A 284 0.50 1.48 29.44
C CYS A 284 -0.96 1.84 29.13
N PHE A 285 -1.84 0.85 28.99
CA PHE A 285 -3.25 1.09 29.19
C PHE A 285 -3.38 1.54 30.64
N VAL A 286 -3.83 2.77 30.86
CA VAL A 286 -4.52 3.10 32.10
C VAL A 286 -5.73 2.18 32.12
N MET A 287 -5.57 1.00 32.74
CA MET A 287 -6.68 0.22 33.22
C MET A 287 -7.58 1.22 33.95
N PRO A 288 -8.86 1.38 33.59
CA PRO A 288 -9.77 2.16 34.41
C PRO A 288 -9.62 1.61 35.82
N ALA A 289 -9.23 2.46 36.78
CA ALA A 289 -8.89 2.02 38.13
C ALA A 289 -9.93 0.99 38.58
N LEU A 290 -9.49 -0.27 38.71
CA LEU A 290 -10.38 -1.34 39.15
C LEU A 290 -11.00 -0.87 40.48
N PRO A 291 -12.32 -1.02 40.67
CA PRO A 291 -12.91 -0.80 41.98
C PRO A 291 -12.08 -1.57 43.02
N PRO A 292 -11.78 -1.00 44.20
CA PRO A 292 -10.99 -1.71 45.20
C PRO A 292 -11.64 -3.06 45.49
N GLY A 293 -10.90 -4.16 45.26
CA GLY A 293 -11.35 -5.52 45.53
C GLY A 293 -11.60 -6.44 44.33
N VAL A 294 -11.23 -6.04 43.11
CA VAL A 294 -11.46 -6.85 41.88
C VAL A 294 -10.15 -7.08 41.11
N CYS A 295 -9.98 -8.29 40.60
CA CYS A 295 -8.87 -8.73 39.76
C CYS A 295 -9.02 -8.26 38.31
N GLY A 296 -7.93 -8.28 37.53
CA GLY A 296 -7.92 -7.83 36.13
C GLY A 296 -8.84 -8.61 35.19
N ASP A 297 -9.30 -9.79 35.60
CA ASP A 297 -10.29 -10.65 34.90
C ASP A 297 -11.73 -10.46 35.40
N GLY A 298 -11.96 -9.54 36.36
CA GLY A 298 -13.26 -9.27 36.96
C GLY A 298 -13.62 -10.17 38.15
N THR A 299 -12.72 -11.05 38.61
CA THR A 299 -12.96 -11.88 39.80
C THR A 299 -12.72 -11.12 41.12
N ALA A 300 -13.33 -11.59 42.21
CA ALA A 300 -13.15 -10.98 43.54
C ALA A 300 -11.84 -11.47 44.19
N LEU A 301 -11.19 -10.60 44.97
CA LEU A 301 -10.03 -11.00 45.79
C LEU A 301 -10.41 -12.11 46.77
N ASP A 302 -9.45 -12.99 47.04
CA ASP A 302 -9.54 -13.97 48.12
C ASP A 302 -9.52 -13.28 49.51
N PRO A 303 -9.81 -14.01 50.61
CA PRO A 303 -9.80 -13.45 51.97
C PRO A 303 -8.44 -12.86 52.42
N THR A 304 -7.36 -13.13 51.70
CA THR A 304 -6.01 -12.62 51.94
C THR A 304 -5.63 -11.44 51.04
N GLY A 305 -6.50 -11.04 50.12
CA GLY A 305 -6.31 -9.89 49.23
C GLY A 305 -5.56 -10.22 47.94
N PHE A 306 -5.51 -11.48 47.52
CA PHE A 306 -4.86 -11.91 46.28
C PHE A 306 -5.87 -12.44 45.25
N CYS A 307 -5.50 -12.40 43.97
CA CYS A 307 -6.27 -12.99 42.87
C CYS A 307 -5.98 -14.48 42.75
N GLU A 308 -7.01 -15.31 42.77
CA GLU A 308 -6.88 -16.76 42.60
C GLU A 308 -6.66 -17.11 41.12
N VAL A 309 -5.46 -17.58 40.78
CA VAL A 309 -5.16 -18.06 39.41
C VAL A 309 -5.64 -19.49 39.28
N VAL A 310 -6.82 -19.70 38.69
CA VAL A 310 -7.31 -21.04 38.35
C VAL A 310 -6.64 -21.51 37.07
N LEU A 311 -5.56 -22.28 37.19
CA LEU A 311 -4.99 -23.00 36.06
C LEU A 311 -5.95 -24.13 35.65
N GLY A 312 -6.38 -24.10 34.38
CA GLY A 312 -7.25 -25.13 33.80
C GLY A 312 -6.69 -26.55 33.99
N SER A 313 -7.60 -27.47 34.29
CA SER A 313 -7.36 -28.87 34.67
C SER A 313 -6.30 -29.62 33.82
N ALA A 314 -5.29 -30.18 34.49
CA ALA A 314 -4.54 -31.34 33.99
C ALA A 314 -4.47 -32.41 35.08
N THR A 315 -4.92 -33.62 34.74
CA THR A 315 -4.91 -34.81 35.60
C THR A 315 -3.91 -35.80 35.01
N GLU A 316 -2.77 -36.00 35.69
CA GLU A 316 -2.15 -37.31 35.92
C GLU A 316 -0.90 -37.14 36.80
N VAL A 317 -0.76 -38.02 37.81
CA VAL A 317 0.32 -38.03 38.80
C VAL A 317 1.01 -39.38 38.70
N LEU A 318 2.31 -39.38 38.37
CA LEU A 318 3.20 -40.53 38.52
C LEU A 318 4.50 -40.03 39.17
N ASP A 319 4.84 -40.63 40.33
CA ASP A 319 6.09 -40.45 41.09
C ASP A 319 6.42 -39.03 41.61
N GLY A 320 5.42 -38.32 42.12
CA GLY A 320 5.65 -37.20 43.05
C GLY A 320 6.31 -35.95 42.45
N LYS A 321 6.26 -35.80 41.12
CA LYS A 321 6.65 -34.58 40.39
C LYS A 321 5.44 -34.02 39.64
N VAL A 322 5.23 -32.70 39.73
CA VAL A 322 4.26 -31.96 38.91
C VAL A 322 5.00 -31.45 37.69
N GLU A 323 4.55 -31.86 36.50
CA GLU A 323 5.09 -31.43 35.21
C GLU A 323 4.12 -30.43 34.59
N VAL A 324 4.58 -29.21 34.29
CA VAL A 324 3.80 -28.17 33.58
C VAL A 324 4.47 -27.96 32.23
N VAL A 325 3.80 -28.39 31.16
CA VAL A 325 4.27 -28.20 29.79
C VAL A 325 3.76 -26.86 29.28
N LEU A 326 4.67 -25.89 29.14
CA LEU A 326 4.48 -24.71 28.28
C LEU A 326 5.44 -24.84 27.09
N GLY A 327 4.98 -24.44 25.91
CA GLY A 327 5.62 -24.73 24.62
C GLY A 327 7.15 -24.56 24.57
N SER A 328 7.80 -25.63 24.10
CA SER A 328 9.18 -25.75 23.58
C SER A 328 10.31 -24.93 24.22
N ALA A 329 10.68 -25.27 25.46
CA ALA A 329 12.09 -25.45 25.87
C ALA A 329 12.13 -26.16 27.24
N THR A 330 12.63 -27.40 27.27
CA THR A 330 12.87 -28.18 28.49
C THR A 330 14.27 -27.91 29.03
N GLU A 331 14.39 -27.35 30.24
CA GLU A 331 15.50 -27.65 31.16
C GLU A 331 15.00 -27.62 32.62
N VAL A 332 15.50 -28.56 33.43
CA VAL A 332 15.10 -28.81 34.83
C VAL A 332 16.22 -28.34 35.76
N PHE A 333 15.90 -27.53 36.79
CA PHE A 333 16.81 -27.28 37.92
C PHE A 333 16.09 -27.23 39.27
N ASP A 334 16.85 -27.60 40.30
CA ASP A 334 16.45 -28.06 41.64
C ASP A 334 15.94 -26.93 42.56
N GLY A 335 14.67 -27.00 42.99
CA GLY A 335 14.27 -26.55 44.34
C GLY A 335 14.00 -25.07 44.64
N LYS A 336 13.83 -24.17 43.66
CA LYS A 336 13.23 -22.83 43.87
C LYS A 336 12.37 -22.41 42.69
N VAL A 337 11.13 -21.98 42.96
CA VAL A 337 10.24 -21.37 41.95
C VAL A 337 10.58 -19.87 41.90
N GLU A 338 11.17 -19.44 40.79
CA GLU A 338 11.37 -18.04 40.44
C GLU A 338 10.54 -17.80 39.18
N VAL A 339 9.52 -16.94 39.26
CA VAL A 339 8.71 -16.54 38.11
C VAL A 339 9.49 -15.45 37.38
N VAL A 340 10.16 -15.82 36.30
CA VAL A 340 10.83 -14.87 35.41
C VAL A 340 9.81 -14.35 34.40
N LEU A 341 9.19 -13.22 34.74
CA LEU A 341 8.68 -12.28 33.74
C LEU A 341 9.83 -11.34 33.39
N GLY A 342 10.02 -11.05 32.10
CA GLY A 342 11.13 -10.24 31.61
C GLY A 342 11.30 -8.92 32.35
N SER A 343 12.54 -8.67 32.77
CA SER A 343 13.14 -7.38 33.18
C SER A 343 12.53 -6.57 34.35
N ALA A 344 13.07 -6.80 35.56
CA ALA A 344 13.28 -5.89 36.73
C ALA A 344 12.04 -5.18 37.35
N THR A 345 11.77 -5.19 38.66
CA THR A 345 12.65 -4.79 39.78
C THR A 345 12.21 -5.33 41.15
N GLU A 346 13.15 -5.23 42.09
CA GLU A 346 13.11 -5.45 43.54
C GLU A 346 12.04 -4.63 44.30
N VAL A 347 11.42 -5.25 45.32
CA VAL A 347 10.45 -4.64 46.23
C VAL A 347 11.14 -4.16 47.50
N VAL A 348 11.08 -2.86 47.80
CA VAL A 348 11.35 -2.31 49.15
C VAL A 348 10.33 -1.23 49.51
N ASP A 349 9.62 -1.42 50.63
CA ASP A 349 8.76 -0.47 51.37
C ASP A 349 7.56 0.19 50.66
N GLY A 350 6.69 -0.63 50.05
CA GLY A 350 5.23 -0.42 50.15
C GLY A 350 4.62 0.83 49.49
N LYS A 351 5.32 1.46 48.55
CA LYS A 351 4.74 2.46 47.63
C LYS A 351 5.27 2.24 46.22
N VAL A 352 4.38 1.84 45.31
CA VAL A 352 4.63 1.88 43.87
C VAL A 352 4.10 3.23 43.37
N GLU A 353 4.98 4.21 43.23
CA GLU A 353 4.77 5.35 42.33
C GLU A 353 5.59 5.07 41.08
N ILE A 354 4.93 4.75 39.96
CA ILE A 354 5.60 4.61 38.67
C ILE A 354 5.88 6.03 38.18
N ALA A 355 7.11 6.49 38.42
CA ALA A 355 7.64 7.66 37.73
C ALA A 355 8.05 7.24 36.32
N CYS A 356 7.31 7.70 35.30
CA CYS A 356 7.73 7.58 33.91
C CYS A 356 9.10 8.29 33.77
N SER A 357 10.17 7.52 33.55
CA SER A 357 11.51 8.10 33.41
C SER A 357 11.79 8.45 31.96
N ASP A 358 12.06 9.74 31.74
CA ASP A 358 12.67 10.29 30.54
C ASP A 358 13.95 9.51 30.11
N ASN A 359 13.94 9.18 28.82
CA ASN A 359 15.03 8.96 27.88
C ASN A 359 16.48 9.24 28.35
N ARG A 360 17.37 8.21 28.34
CA ARG A 360 18.83 8.36 28.13
C ARG A 360 19.58 7.04 27.77
N ARG A 361 19.93 6.92 26.47
CA ARG A 361 21.28 6.72 25.89
C ARG A 361 21.99 5.33 25.86
N LEU A 362 22.60 5.07 24.68
CA LEU A 362 23.87 4.37 24.28
C LEU A 362 23.66 3.17 23.32
N GLU A 363 23.95 3.28 22.02
CA GLU A 363 25.25 3.11 21.29
C GLU A 363 25.77 1.66 21.22
N GLU A 364 25.85 1.08 20.00
CA GLU A 364 27.11 0.69 19.32
C GLU A 364 26.85 -0.04 17.97
N ALA A 365 27.69 0.26 16.98
CA ALA A 365 27.70 -0.30 15.62
C ALA A 365 28.86 -1.30 15.47
N GLN A 366 28.67 -2.33 14.65
CA GLN A 366 29.80 -3.05 14.04
C GLN A 366 29.41 -3.70 12.71
N GLU A 367 30.24 -3.42 11.70
CA GLU A 367 30.17 -3.82 10.30
C GLU A 367 31.32 -4.81 10.02
N GLU A 368 31.10 -5.83 9.17
CA GLU A 368 32.00 -6.29 8.08
C GLU A 368 31.66 -7.70 7.57
N GLY A 369 31.61 -7.86 6.24
CA GLY A 369 32.01 -9.10 5.56
C GLY A 369 31.10 -9.62 4.45
N GLU A 370 31.15 -9.01 3.26
CA GLU A 370 30.54 -9.51 2.03
C GLU A 370 31.39 -10.56 1.27
N GLU A 371 30.68 -11.34 0.45
CA GLU A 371 31.09 -11.91 -0.86
C GLU A 371 31.73 -13.31 -0.94
N ALA A 372 30.87 -14.33 -1.15
CA ALA A 372 31.11 -15.44 -2.10
C ALA A 372 29.87 -16.35 -2.26
N ALA A 373 28.86 -16.02 -3.09
CA ALA A 373 27.88 -17.03 -3.55
C ALA A 373 26.98 -16.63 -4.74
N ALA A 374 27.39 -15.73 -5.65
CA ALA A 374 26.49 -15.25 -6.72
C ALA A 374 26.08 -16.29 -7.80
N ALA A 375 26.57 -17.53 -7.75
CA ALA A 375 26.18 -18.60 -8.69
C ALA A 375 25.45 -19.80 -8.04
N SER A 376 25.26 -19.80 -6.71
CA SER A 376 24.60 -20.88 -5.95
C SER A 376 23.17 -20.50 -5.50
N ILE A 377 22.83 -19.21 -5.58
CA ILE A 377 21.60 -18.65 -5.03
C ILE A 377 20.38 -18.94 -5.91
N VAL A 378 20.54 -19.00 -7.23
CA VAL A 378 19.41 -19.23 -8.17
C VAL A 378 18.88 -20.67 -8.07
N ASP A 379 19.77 -21.67 -8.08
CA ASP A 379 19.37 -23.09 -7.90
C ASP A 379 18.97 -23.39 -6.43
N GLY A 380 19.53 -22.66 -5.47
CA GLY A 380 19.18 -22.76 -4.05
C GLY A 380 17.83 -22.13 -3.66
N LEU A 381 17.40 -21.07 -4.36
CA LEU A 381 16.08 -20.42 -4.20
C LEU A 381 14.96 -21.26 -4.80
N LEU A 382 15.19 -21.87 -5.97
CA LEU A 382 14.24 -22.77 -6.62
C LEU A 382 14.03 -24.08 -5.82
N ALA A 383 15.05 -24.58 -5.12
CA ALA A 383 14.96 -25.79 -4.30
C ALA A 383 14.33 -25.56 -2.90
N ARG A 384 14.38 -24.34 -2.35
CA ARG A 384 13.90 -24.03 -0.99
C ARG A 384 12.47 -23.51 -0.91
N HIS A 385 11.86 -23.08 -2.02
CA HIS A 385 10.51 -22.49 -1.99
C HIS A 385 9.57 -23.10 -3.05
N PRO A 386 9.29 -24.41 -3.00
CA PRO A 386 8.24 -25.02 -3.83
C PRO A 386 6.86 -24.39 -3.54
N ASP A 387 6.66 -23.90 -2.32
CA ASP A 387 5.46 -23.19 -1.90
C ASP A 387 5.32 -21.79 -2.48
N PHE A 388 6.41 -21.12 -2.90
CA PHE A 388 6.35 -19.79 -3.52
C PHE A 388 5.79 -19.88 -4.95
N VAL A 389 6.24 -20.88 -5.72
CA VAL A 389 5.66 -21.19 -7.04
C VAL A 389 4.22 -21.71 -6.90
N ALA A 390 3.91 -22.46 -5.84
CA ALA A 390 2.55 -22.90 -5.55
C ALA A 390 1.63 -21.77 -5.07
N LYS A 391 2.16 -20.77 -4.34
CA LYS A 391 1.44 -19.56 -3.90
C LYS A 391 1.20 -18.60 -5.06
N LEU A 392 2.16 -18.40 -5.96
CA LEU A 392 1.96 -17.66 -7.22
C LEU A 392 0.90 -18.32 -8.12
N ARG A 393 0.87 -19.67 -8.18
CA ARG A 393 -0.20 -20.42 -8.86
C ARG A 393 -1.56 -20.34 -8.15
N ARG A 394 -1.60 -20.12 -6.82
CA ARG A 394 -2.84 -19.88 -6.05
C ARG A 394 -3.34 -18.45 -6.18
N ALA A 395 -2.46 -17.48 -6.41
CA ALA A 395 -2.82 -16.08 -6.67
C ALA A 395 -3.49 -15.85 -8.04
N ASN A 396 -3.70 -16.92 -8.83
CA ASN A 396 -4.42 -16.91 -10.11
C ASN A 396 -3.82 -15.95 -11.15
N LEU A 397 -2.52 -15.65 -11.03
CA LEU A 397 -1.74 -14.93 -12.04
C LEU A 397 -1.43 -15.92 -13.19
N ASP A 398 -1.76 -15.54 -14.43
CA ASP A 398 -1.50 -16.41 -15.57
C ASP A 398 0.00 -16.55 -15.85
N GLU A 399 0.38 -17.63 -16.54
CA GLU A 399 1.77 -17.98 -16.84
C GLU A 399 2.49 -16.91 -17.68
N GLU A 400 1.72 -16.08 -18.42
CA GLU A 400 2.23 -14.99 -19.23
C GLU A 400 2.49 -13.73 -18.38
N ALA A 401 1.66 -13.45 -17.37
CA ALA A 401 1.89 -12.41 -16.37
C ALA A 401 3.16 -12.69 -15.56
N ILE A 402 3.41 -13.96 -15.20
CA ILE A 402 4.65 -14.39 -14.53
C ILE A 402 5.87 -14.15 -15.41
N LYS A 403 5.75 -14.42 -16.71
CA LYS A 403 6.83 -14.26 -17.68
C LYS A 403 7.14 -12.78 -17.95
N ILE A 404 6.12 -11.94 -18.04
CA ILE A 404 6.25 -10.48 -18.15
C ILE A 404 6.87 -9.89 -16.87
N MET A 405 6.48 -10.37 -15.68
CA MET A 405 7.09 -9.95 -14.40
C MET A 405 8.59 -10.27 -14.33
N LEU A 406 9.00 -11.43 -14.83
CA LEU A 406 10.41 -11.83 -14.88
C LEU A 406 11.21 -11.05 -15.94
N GLU A 407 10.60 -10.69 -17.07
CA GLU A 407 11.22 -9.87 -18.11
C GLU A 407 11.36 -8.39 -17.68
N LEU A 408 10.36 -7.82 -16.99
CA LEU A 408 10.39 -6.44 -16.49
C LEU A 408 11.35 -6.26 -15.28
N GLY A 409 11.53 -7.29 -14.46
CA GLY A 409 12.48 -7.28 -13.34
C GLY A 409 13.97 -7.28 -13.77
N GLN A 410 14.29 -7.69 -15.00
CA GLN A 410 15.67 -7.65 -15.50
C GLN A 410 16.13 -6.26 -15.98
N ASP A 411 15.19 -5.35 -16.27
CA ASP A 411 15.50 -3.98 -16.70
C ASP A 411 15.77 -3.02 -15.52
N PHE A 412 15.55 -3.45 -14.27
CA PHE A 412 15.88 -2.68 -13.06
C PHE A 412 17.35 -2.86 -12.59
N ARG A 413 18.30 -3.00 -13.53
CA ARG A 413 19.72 -2.80 -13.19
C ARG A 413 19.95 -1.32 -12.89
N LEU A 414 19.99 -1.00 -11.59
CA LEU A 414 20.54 0.22 -10.99
C LEU A 414 21.73 0.74 -11.80
N PRO A 415 21.73 2.01 -12.26
CA PRO A 415 22.96 2.67 -12.68
C PRO A 415 23.89 2.73 -11.47
N ALA A 416 25.07 2.14 -11.62
CA ALA A 416 26.14 2.23 -10.64
C ALA A 416 26.39 3.70 -10.27
N LEU A 417 26.34 3.97 -8.96
CA LEU A 417 26.75 5.24 -8.37
C LEU A 417 28.23 5.48 -8.71
N ALA A 418 28.51 6.68 -9.22
CA ALA A 418 29.85 7.24 -9.30
C ALA A 418 30.16 8.03 -8.02
#